data_AF-A0A8T4Y339-F1
#
_entry.id   AF-A0A8T4Y339-F1
#
_cell.length_a   1.000
_cell.length_b   1.000
_cell.length_c   1.000
_cell.angle_alpha   90.00
_cell.angle_beta   90.00
_cell.angle_gamma   90.00
#
_symmetry.space_group_name_H-M   'P 1'
#
loop_
_entity.id
_entity.type
_entity.pdbx_description
1 polymer ?
#
loop_
_entity_poly.entity_id
_entity_poly.type
_entity_poly.pdbx_seq_one_letter_code
_entity_poly.pdbx_strand_id
1 'polypeptide(L)'
;MEFLVLTSQQLKQPEREQIIMQAVIEAAETMGIERITKRKGNVYCIGVYFSNGETKSLLYNDWEKNWDRKKIYNCIVSSIQNQPMSKKEELILTIA
;
A
#
# COMPACT_ATOMS: atom_id res chain seq x y z
N MET A 1 -11.38 6.94 5.80
CA MET A 1 -10.00 6.48 5.56
C MET A 1 -10.06 5.02 5.13
N GLU A 2 -9.30 4.60 4.14
CA GLU A 2 -9.25 3.19 3.73
C GLU A 2 -7.84 2.79 3.27
N PHE A 3 -7.53 1.50 3.41
CA PHE A 3 -6.44 0.89 2.67
C PHE A 3 -6.92 0.41 1.30
N LEU A 4 -6.06 0.57 0.29
CA LEU A 4 -6.23 -0.03 -1.02
C LEU A 4 -5.03 -0.93 -1.31
N VAL A 5 -5.28 -2.22 -1.53
CA VAL A 5 -4.27 -3.19 -1.96
C VAL A 5 -4.48 -3.50 -3.43
N LEU A 6 -3.54 -3.04 -4.27
CA LEU A 6 -3.50 -3.36 -5.69
C LEU A 6 -2.62 -4.58 -5.91
N THR A 7 -3.19 -5.64 -6.49
CA THR A 7 -2.45 -6.85 -6.90
C THR A 7 -2.38 -6.96 -8.42
N SER A 8 -1.37 -7.65 -8.92
CA SER A 8 -1.22 -7.86 -10.36
C SER A 8 -2.35 -8.74 -10.90
N GLN A 9 -2.90 -8.36 -12.04
CA GLN A 9 -3.81 -9.22 -12.79
C GLN A 9 -3.06 -10.38 -13.48
N GLN A 10 -1.78 -10.19 -13.78
CA GLN A 10 -0.97 -11.11 -14.58
C GLN A 10 -0.08 -12.01 -13.71
N LEU A 11 0.52 -11.45 -12.66
CA LEU A 11 1.42 -12.18 -11.76
C LEU A 11 0.66 -12.67 -10.53
N LYS A 12 0.51 -13.99 -10.40
CA LYS A 12 -0.13 -14.61 -9.23
C LYS A 12 0.92 -14.99 -8.20
N GLN A 13 0.82 -14.42 -7.00
CA GLN A 13 1.73 -14.73 -5.89
C GLN A 13 0.91 -14.90 -4.59
N PRO A 14 0.09 -15.96 -4.47
CA PRO A 14 -0.91 -16.08 -3.41
C PRO A 14 -0.31 -16.07 -2.00
N GLU A 15 0.83 -16.73 -1.79
CA GLU A 15 1.52 -16.74 -0.49
C GLU A 15 2.03 -15.34 -0.12
N ARG A 16 2.58 -14.62 -1.11
CA ARG A 16 3.07 -13.25 -0.90
C ARG A 16 1.93 -12.28 -0.64
N GLU A 17 0.84 -12.40 -1.39
CA GLU A 17 -0.39 -11.66 -1.15
C GLU A 17 -0.92 -11.88 0.27
N GLN A 18 -0.87 -13.13 0.77
CA GLN A 18 -1.32 -13.42 2.14
C GLN A 18 -0.46 -12.71 3.18
N ILE A 19 0.87 -12.74 3.04
CA ILE A 19 1.79 -12.06 3.97
C ILE A 19 1.51 -10.55 4.02
N ILE A 20 1.34 -9.93 2.85
CA ILE A 20 1.07 -8.49 2.75
C ILE A 20 -0.31 -8.16 3.31
N MET A 21 -1.34 -8.93 2.96
CA MET A 21 -2.70 -8.71 3.48
C MET A 21 -2.76 -8.81 5.00
N GLN A 22 -2.05 -9.75 5.61
CA GLN A 22 -1.97 -9.86 7.07
C GLN A 22 -1.33 -8.62 7.70
N ALA A 23 -0.24 -8.10 7.11
CA ALA A 23 0.38 -6.86 7.58
C ALA A 23 -0.56 -5.64 7.44
N VAL A 24 -1.35 -5.58 6.37
CA VAL A 24 -2.33 -4.49 6.13
C VAL A 24 -3.47 -4.55 7.14
N ILE A 25 -3.99 -5.75 7.45
CA ILE A 25 -5.05 -5.95 8.45
C ILE A 25 -4.55 -5.49 9.83
N GLU A 26 -3.35 -5.94 10.23
CA GLU A 26 -2.74 -5.56 11.51
C GLU A 26 -2.51 -4.04 11.61
N ALA A 27 -2.08 -3.40 10.53
CA ALA A 27 -1.95 -1.95 10.46
C ALA A 27 -3.31 -1.24 10.53
N ALA A 28 -4.35 -1.78 9.90
CA ALA A 28 -5.70 -1.23 9.96
C ALA A 28 -6.31 -1.27 11.35
N GLU A 29 -6.17 -2.41 12.05
CA GLU A 29 -6.58 -2.55 13.44
C GLU A 29 -5.84 -1.56 14.35
N THR A 30 -4.52 -1.46 14.20
CA THR A 30 -3.67 -0.55 15.00
C THR A 30 -4.06 0.91 14.80
N MET A 31 -4.47 1.29 13.59
CA MET A 31 -4.75 2.67 13.21
C MET A 31 -6.24 3.02 13.25
N GLY A 32 -7.11 2.09 13.64
CA GLY A 32 -8.58 2.30 13.66
C GLY A 32 -9.19 2.52 12.26
N ILE A 33 -8.63 1.90 11.22
CA ILE A 33 -9.12 2.01 9.85
C ILE A 33 -10.07 0.84 9.55
N GLU A 34 -11.33 1.14 9.29
CA GLU A 34 -12.38 0.11 9.16
C GLU A 34 -12.46 -0.56 7.79
N ARG A 35 -11.86 0.06 6.75
CA ARG A 35 -12.03 -0.38 5.37
C ARG A 35 -10.71 -0.74 4.70
N ILE A 36 -10.67 -1.95 4.15
CA ILE A 36 -9.59 -2.44 3.30
C ILE A 36 -10.22 -2.89 1.98
N THR A 37 -9.85 -2.23 0.89
CA THR A 37 -10.27 -2.58 -0.47
C THR A 37 -9.13 -3.33 -1.16
N LYS A 38 -9.36 -4.56 -1.63
CA LYS A 38 -8.41 -5.29 -2.49
C LYS A 38 -8.90 -5.28 -3.93
N ARG A 39 -8.03 -4.94 -4.88
CA ARG A 39 -8.37 -4.88 -6.31
C ARG A 39 -7.23 -5.42 -7.17
N LYS A 40 -7.58 -6.14 -8.24
CA LYS A 40 -6.64 -6.51 -9.30
C LYS A 40 -6.47 -5.36 -10.29
N GLY A 41 -5.25 -5.14 -10.76
CA GLY A 41 -4.96 -4.15 -11.79
C GLY A 41 -3.72 -4.47 -12.61
N ASN A 42 -3.41 -3.60 -13.56
CA ASN A 42 -2.21 -3.69 -14.40
C ASN A 42 -0.99 -3.14 -13.65
N VAL A 43 -0.59 -3.84 -12.59
CA VAL A 43 0.58 -3.52 -11.77
C VAL A 43 1.60 -4.67 -11.80
N TYR A 44 2.88 -4.32 -11.75
CA TYR A 44 3.99 -5.29 -11.77
C TYR A 44 4.25 -5.94 -10.41
N CYS A 45 3.83 -5.32 -9.32
CA CYS A 45 3.95 -5.88 -7.97
C CYS A 45 2.78 -5.42 -7.10
N ILE A 46 2.66 -5.99 -5.90
CA ILE A 46 1.62 -5.62 -4.96
C ILE A 46 1.93 -4.24 -4.38
N GLY A 47 0.96 -3.33 -4.46
CA GLY A 47 1.04 -1.98 -3.89
C GLY A 47 0.01 -1.80 -2.79
N VAL A 48 0.43 -1.24 -1.66
CA VAL A 48 -0.46 -0.85 -0.55
C VAL A 48 -0.53 0.67 -0.51
N TYR A 49 -1.73 1.18 -0.64
CA TYR A 49 -2.04 2.59 -0.59
C TYR A 49 -2.93 2.89 0.60
N PHE A 50 -2.83 4.12 1.08
CA PHE A 50 -3.75 4.69 2.03
C PHE A 50 -4.48 5.88 1.41
N SER A 51 -5.80 5.91 1.61
CA SER A 51 -6.70 6.94 1.10
C SER A 51 -7.39 7.63 2.26
N ASN A 52 -7.22 8.94 2.38
CA ASN A 52 -7.95 9.76 3.37
C ASN A 52 -9.24 10.38 2.80
N GLY A 53 -9.60 10.05 1.56
CA GLY A 53 -10.77 10.61 0.85
C GLY A 53 -10.39 11.70 -0.16
N GLU A 54 -9.32 12.45 0.10
CA GLU A 54 -8.83 13.52 -0.78
C GLU A 54 -7.61 13.09 -1.58
N THR A 55 -6.73 12.33 -0.93
CA THR A 55 -5.44 11.91 -1.47
C THR A 55 -5.28 10.40 -1.35
N LYS A 56 -4.44 9.84 -2.23
CA LYS A 56 -4.01 8.45 -2.17
C LYS A 56 -2.49 8.45 -2.14
N SER A 57 -1.93 7.83 -1.11
CA SER A 57 -0.48 7.75 -0.92
C SER A 57 -0.04 6.31 -0.96
N LEU A 58 1.02 6.02 -1.72
CA LEU A 58 1.66 4.71 -1.69
C LEU A 58 2.44 4.58 -0.38
N LEU A 59 2.17 3.53 0.40
CA LEU A 59 2.85 3.25 1.66
C LEU A 59 3.86 2.11 1.52
N TYR A 60 3.56 1.15 0.65
CA TYR A 60 4.40 -0.02 0.44
C TYR A 60 4.28 -0.54 -0.99
N ASN A 61 5.41 -0.86 -1.61
CA ASN A 61 5.50 -1.61 -2.86
C ASN A 61 6.33 -2.87 -2.65
N ASP A 62 5.88 -3.99 -3.20
CA ASP A 62 6.50 -5.30 -2.99
C ASP A 62 7.68 -5.60 -3.92
N TRP A 63 8.13 -4.63 -4.70
CA TRP A 63 9.15 -4.77 -5.75
C TRP A 63 10.39 -5.53 -5.25
N GLU A 64 10.44 -6.83 -5.52
CA GLU A 64 11.50 -7.78 -5.13
C GLU A 64 11.85 -7.78 -3.63
N LYS A 65 10.96 -7.28 -2.77
CA LYS A 65 11.16 -7.27 -1.33
C LYS A 65 10.69 -8.59 -0.75
N ASN A 66 11.61 -9.46 -0.34
CA ASN A 66 11.27 -10.65 0.46
C ASN A 66 11.07 -10.30 1.95
N TRP A 67 10.37 -9.21 2.24
CA TRP A 67 10.16 -8.72 3.61
C TRP A 67 9.12 -9.58 4.32
N ASP A 68 9.37 -9.93 5.58
CA ASP A 68 8.36 -10.59 6.39
C ASP A 68 7.18 -9.66 6.74
N ARG A 69 6.11 -10.26 7.28
CA ARG A 69 4.91 -9.55 7.72
C ARG A 69 5.23 -8.37 8.65
N LYS A 70 6.09 -8.57 9.64
CA LYS A 70 6.40 -7.57 10.68
C LYS A 70 7.08 -6.34 10.08
N LYS A 71 8.00 -6.56 9.13
CA LYS A 71 8.71 -5.48 8.45
C LYS A 71 7.78 -4.67 7.54
N ILE A 72 6.85 -5.34 6.85
CA ILE A 72 5.80 -4.67 6.05
C ILE A 72 4.89 -3.85 6.95
N TYR A 73 4.40 -4.42 8.06
CA TYR A 73 3.56 -3.73 9.04
C TYR A 73 4.23 -2.46 9.56
N ASN A 74 5.48 -2.56 10.03
CA ASN A 74 6.24 -1.42 10.54
C ASN A 74 6.41 -0.34 9.47
N CYS A 75 6.66 -0.74 8.21
CA CYS A 75 6.77 0.20 7.09
C CYS A 75 5.46 0.95 6.85
N ILE A 76 4.32 0.26 6.85
CA ILE A 76 3.00 0.86 6.65
C ILE A 76 2.70 1.86 7.76
N VAL A 77 2.82 1.44 9.02
CA VAL A 77 2.51 2.29 10.18
C VAL A 77 3.41 3.53 10.23
N SER A 78 4.72 3.34 10.08
CA SER A 78 5.67 4.46 10.07
C SER A 78 5.43 5.41 8.89
N SER A 79 5.03 4.91 7.72
CA SER A 79 4.73 5.78 6.58
C SER A 79 3.51 6.66 6.81
N ILE A 80 2.48 6.16 7.51
CA ILE A 80 1.30 6.97 7.85
C ILE A 80 1.65 7.98 8.96
N GLN A 81 2.38 7.55 10.00
CA GLN A 81 2.75 8.43 11.11
C GLN A 81 3.68 9.58 10.68
N ASN A 82 4.53 9.34 9.68
CA ASN A 82 5.48 10.33 9.18
C ASN A 82 4.96 11.08 7.94
N GLN A 83 3.69 10.95 7.55
CA GLN A 83 3.17 11.68 6.40
C GLN A 83 3.19 13.19 6.69
N PRO A 84 3.95 14.00 5.93
CA PRO A 84 3.86 15.44 6.04
C PRO A 84 2.46 15.89 5.61
N MET A 85 1.84 16.80 6.37
CA MET A 85 0.65 17.53 5.92
C MET A 85 1.00 18.29 4.63
N SER A 86 0.67 17.68 3.49
CA SER A 86 0.66 18.22 2.13
C SER A 86 1.76 19.22 1.74
N LYS A 87 2.70 18.78 0.90
CA LYS A 87 3.08 19.60 -0.27
C LYS A 87 2.93 18.73 -1.51
N LYS A 88 2.03 19.14 -2.40
CA LYS A 88 1.89 18.59 -3.75
C LYS A 88 3.22 18.81 -4.48
N GLU A 89 4.02 17.76 -4.59
CA GLU A 89 5.07 17.69 -5.61
C GLU A 89 4.49 16.88 -6.77
N GLU A 90 3.76 17.56 -7.65
CA GLU A 90 3.33 16.97 -8.93
C GLU A 90 4.53 16.99 -9.89
N LEU A 91 5.07 15.82 -10.19
CA LEU A 91 6.04 15.64 -11.27
C LEU A 91 5.28 15.40 -12.58
N ILE A 92 5.09 16.45 -13.38
CA ILE A 92 4.51 16.33 -14.73
C ILE A 92 5.61 15.93 -15.70
N LEU A 93 5.60 14.65 -16.11
CA LEU A 93 6.44 14.16 -17.19
C LEU A 93 5.68 14.27 -18.51
N THR A 94 6.20 15.10 -19.42
CA THR A 94 5.71 15.16 -20.79
C THR A 94 6.60 14.27 -21.64
N ILE A 95 5.99 13.32 -22.35
CA ILE A 95 6.70 12.48 -23.32
C ILE A 95 6.53 13.15 -24.68
N ALA A 96 7.64 13.50 -25.33
CA ALA A 96 7.70 14.05 -26.68
C ALA A 96 7.72 12.95 -27.74
#